data_AF-A0A645DL83-F1
#
_entry.id   AF-A0A645DL83-F1
#
_cell.length_a   1.000
_cell.length_b   1.000
_cell.length_c   1.000
_cell.angle_alpha   90.00
_cell.angle_beta   90.00
_cell.angle_gamma   90.00
#
_symmetry.space_group_name_H-M   'P 1'
#
loop_
_entity.id
_entity.type
_entity.pdbx_description
1 polymer ?
#
loop_
_entity_poly.entity_id
_entity_poly.type
_entity_poly.pdbx_seq_one_letter_code
_entity_poly.pdbx_strand_id
1 'polypeptide(L)'
;MTTMLKFTPCIEMMFRSLPFSERFAAVRAAGFDCAEFWGYTDKDLDATAAAAKENNIIITSFCVGSEDAELAALYREKALLHPESAAIFVRVVEASIPVAKRLGVPSLIVTTG
;
A
#
# COMPACT_ATOMS: atom_id res chain seq x y z
N MET A 1 -18.65 -12.09 -22.95
CA MET A 1 -17.25 -11.66 -22.74
C MET A 1 -16.76 -12.37 -21.49
N THR A 2 -15.77 -13.24 -21.59
CA THR A 2 -15.11 -13.82 -20.41
C THR A 2 -14.30 -12.74 -19.72
N THR A 3 -14.59 -12.48 -18.45
CA THR A 3 -13.80 -11.56 -17.62
C THR A 3 -12.39 -12.12 -17.49
N MET A 4 -11.39 -11.43 -18.04
CA MET A 4 -9.99 -11.77 -17.79
C MET A 4 -9.65 -11.44 -16.34
N LEU A 5 -8.94 -12.37 -15.68
CA LEU A 5 -8.35 -12.12 -14.37
C LEU A 5 -7.28 -11.03 -14.49
N LYS A 6 -7.29 -10.09 -13.53
CA LYS A 6 -6.22 -9.10 -13.36
C LYS A 6 -5.36 -9.52 -12.18
N PHE A 7 -4.07 -9.70 -12.42
CA PHE A 7 -3.10 -10.03 -11.38
C PHE A 7 -2.47 -8.77 -10.81
N THR A 8 -2.29 -8.74 -9.49
CA THR A 8 -1.63 -7.65 -8.77
C THR A 8 -0.43 -8.21 -7.99
N PRO A 9 0.79 -8.21 -8.56
CA PRO A 9 1.98 -8.67 -7.86
C PRO A 9 2.31 -7.78 -6.66
N CYS A 10 2.69 -8.42 -5.56
CA CYS A 10 3.32 -7.76 -4.42
C CYS A 10 4.73 -7.29 -4.80
N ILE A 11 4.93 -5.99 -5.00
CA ILE A 11 6.24 -5.43 -5.38
C ILE A 11 7.22 -5.32 -4.20
N GLU A 12 6.81 -5.72 -3.00
CA GLU A 12 7.73 -5.92 -1.87
C GLU A 12 8.29 -7.35 -1.80
N MET A 13 7.61 -8.32 -2.43
CA MET A 13 8.08 -9.69 -2.60
C MET A 13 8.81 -9.88 -3.92
N MET A 14 8.34 -9.22 -4.98
CA MET A 14 8.92 -9.25 -6.32
C MET A 14 9.86 -8.06 -6.55
N PHE A 15 10.80 -8.20 -7.49
CA PHE A 15 11.68 -7.11 -7.93
C PHE A 15 12.54 -6.45 -6.82
N ARG A 16 12.82 -7.18 -5.74
CA ARG A 16 13.51 -6.67 -4.53
C ARG A 16 14.93 -6.17 -4.77
N SER A 17 15.57 -6.55 -5.88
CA SER A 17 16.88 -6.04 -6.29
C SER A 17 16.85 -4.60 -6.80
N LEU A 18 15.66 -4.04 -7.04
CA LEU A 18 15.47 -2.66 -7.51
C LEU A 18 15.04 -1.73 -6.36
N PRO A 19 15.39 -0.43 -6.43
CA PRO A 19 14.75 0.62 -5.65
C PRO A 19 13.23 0.59 -5.80
N PHE A 20 12.49 0.97 -4.76
CA PHE A 20 11.04 0.76 -4.71
C PHE A 20 10.28 1.36 -5.91
N SER A 21 10.55 2.62 -6.25
CA SER A 21 9.91 3.30 -7.39
C SER A 21 10.24 2.66 -8.75
N GLU A 22 11.42 2.07 -8.91
CA GLU A 22 11.80 1.39 -10.16
C GLU A 22 11.05 0.08 -10.37
N ARG A 23 10.43 -0.49 -9.32
CA ARG A 23 9.69 -1.75 -9.42
C ARG A 23 8.42 -1.63 -10.27
N PHE A 24 7.82 -0.44 -10.39
CA PHE A 24 6.66 -0.22 -11.25
C PHE A 24 6.98 -0.44 -12.73
N ALA A 25 8.17 -0.04 -13.18
CA ALA A 25 8.64 -0.33 -14.54
C ALA A 25 8.85 -1.83 -14.75
N ALA A 26 9.38 -2.54 -13.74
CA ALA A 26 9.56 -3.99 -13.81
C ALA A 26 8.22 -4.75 -13.85
N VAL A 27 7.21 -4.30 -13.10
CA VAL A 27 5.82 -4.82 -13.18
C VAL A 27 5.28 -4.69 -14.59
N ARG A 28 5.42 -3.50 -15.20
CA ARG A 28 4.97 -3.24 -16.56
C ARG A 28 5.69 -4.13 -17.58
N ALA A 29 7.02 -4.24 -17.45
CA ALA A 29 7.84 -5.09 -18.31
C ALA A 29 7.48 -6.58 -18.20
N ALA A 30 7.01 -7.02 -17.03
CA ALA A 30 6.51 -8.37 -16.80
C ALA A 30 5.07 -8.61 -17.33
N GLY A 31 4.42 -7.58 -17.91
CA GLY A 31 3.11 -7.71 -18.53
C GLY A 31 1.92 -7.51 -17.58
N PHE A 32 2.14 -6.95 -16.39
CA PHE A 32 1.07 -6.63 -15.45
C PHE A 32 0.66 -5.16 -15.56
N ASP A 33 -0.63 -4.90 -15.31
CA ASP A 33 -1.21 -3.55 -15.27
C ASP A 33 -1.47 -3.05 -13.83
N CYS A 34 -1.27 -3.92 -12.84
CA CYS A 34 -1.55 -3.65 -11.43
C CYS A 34 -0.34 -3.98 -10.56
N ALA A 35 -0.26 -3.37 -9.38
CA ALA A 35 0.69 -3.71 -8.33
C ALA A 35 0.09 -3.46 -6.94
N GLU A 36 0.61 -4.15 -5.93
CA GLU A 36 0.35 -3.87 -4.52
C GLU A 36 1.64 -3.89 -3.70
N PHE A 37 1.62 -3.25 -2.54
CA PHE A 37 2.74 -3.22 -1.59
C PHE A 37 2.21 -3.14 -0.16
N TRP A 38 3.07 -3.27 0.86
CA TRP A 38 2.63 -3.29 2.25
C TRP A 38 2.59 -1.90 2.87
N GLY A 39 3.67 -1.46 3.49
CA GLY A 39 3.70 -0.21 4.25
C GLY A 39 4.00 0.98 3.34
N TYR A 40 3.34 2.11 3.55
CA TYR A 40 3.62 3.34 2.80
C TYR A 40 4.53 4.33 3.54
N THR A 41 4.65 4.19 4.86
CA THR A 41 5.21 5.22 5.75
C THR A 41 6.73 5.39 5.63
N ASP A 42 7.41 4.41 5.02
CA ASP A 42 8.84 4.42 4.74
C ASP A 42 9.15 4.79 3.28
N LYS A 43 8.13 5.18 2.50
CA LYS A 43 8.24 5.37 1.05
C LYS A 43 8.09 6.83 0.65
N ASP A 44 8.80 7.21 -0.41
CA ASP A 44 8.55 8.47 -1.09
C ASP A 44 7.25 8.36 -1.90
N LEU A 45 6.18 8.98 -1.38
CA LEU A 45 4.85 8.92 -1.97
C LEU A 45 4.75 9.70 -3.29
N ASP A 46 5.56 10.75 -3.49
CA ASP A 46 5.61 11.48 -4.76
C ASP A 46 6.28 10.63 -5.85
N ALA A 47 7.44 10.06 -5.53
CA ALA A 47 8.13 9.16 -6.44
C ALA A 47 7.30 7.91 -6.74
N THR A 48 6.57 7.38 -5.75
CA THR A 48 5.65 6.26 -5.94
C THR A 48 4.51 6.59 -6.90
N ALA A 49 3.84 7.74 -6.70
CA ALA A 49 2.76 8.19 -7.56
C ALA A 49 3.24 8.45 -9.00
N ALA A 50 4.38 9.12 -9.15
CA ALA A 50 4.99 9.38 -10.45
C ALA A 50 5.35 8.09 -11.18
N ALA A 51 6.06 7.17 -10.52
CA ALA A 51 6.48 5.91 -11.13
C ALA A 51 5.30 5.02 -11.54
N ALA A 52 4.26 4.93 -10.71
CA ALA A 52 3.04 4.19 -11.07
C ALA A 52 2.36 4.80 -12.31
N LYS A 53 2.23 6.14 -12.35
CA LYS A 53 1.64 6.87 -13.47
C LYS A 53 2.44 6.71 -14.76
N GLU A 54 3.76 6.91 -14.72
CA GLU A 54 4.65 6.80 -15.87
C GLU A 54 4.59 5.41 -16.52
N ASN A 55 4.44 4.36 -15.69
CA ASN A 55 4.39 2.97 -16.15
C ASN A 55 2.97 2.43 -16.38
N ASN A 56 1.94 3.28 -16.26
CA ASN A 56 0.53 2.91 -16.37
C ASN A 56 0.12 1.75 -15.44
N ILE A 57 0.62 1.78 -14.19
CA ILE A 57 0.32 0.77 -13.18
C ILE A 57 -0.74 1.29 -12.21
N ILE A 58 -1.77 0.49 -11.98
CA ILE A 58 -2.78 0.72 -10.95
C ILE A 58 -2.27 0.13 -9.63
N ILE A 59 -2.13 0.97 -8.60
CA ILE A 59 -1.86 0.49 -7.25
C ILE A 59 -3.18 0.00 -6.65
N THR A 60 -3.31 -1.30 -6.39
CA THR A 60 -4.59 -1.88 -5.96
C THR A 60 -4.80 -1.83 -4.46
N SER A 61 -3.72 -1.91 -3.69
CA SER A 61 -3.82 -1.98 -2.23
C SER A 61 -2.50 -1.69 -1.52
N PHE A 62 -2.62 -1.23 -0.27
CA PHE A 62 -1.54 -1.20 0.71
C PHE A 62 -2.08 -1.31 2.15
N CYS A 63 -1.22 -1.60 3.12
CA CYS A 63 -1.57 -1.75 4.53
C CYS A 63 -1.86 -0.41 5.23
N VAL A 64 -2.90 -0.38 6.06
CA VAL A 64 -3.15 0.78 6.94
C VAL A 64 -1.93 1.06 7.82
N GLY A 65 -1.64 2.34 8.05
CA GLY A 65 -0.47 2.80 8.77
C GLY A 65 -0.57 4.28 9.17
N SER A 66 0.52 4.80 9.73
CA SER A 66 0.63 6.20 10.13
C SER A 66 2.09 6.65 10.11
N GLU A 67 2.34 7.86 9.63
CA GLU A 67 3.66 8.52 9.74
C GLU A 67 3.88 9.11 11.15
N ASP A 68 2.80 9.35 11.91
CA ASP A 68 2.87 9.62 13.35
C ASP A 68 3.42 8.37 14.06
N ALA A 69 4.63 8.50 14.60
CA ALA A 69 5.35 7.42 15.25
C ALA A 69 4.65 6.88 16.51
N GLU A 70 3.96 7.73 17.27
CA GLU A 70 3.22 7.30 18.47
C GLU A 70 1.99 6.49 18.07
N LEU A 71 1.23 6.96 17.08
CA LEU A 71 0.08 6.23 16.57
C LEU A 71 0.49 4.91 15.91
N ALA A 72 1.61 4.90 15.17
CA ALA A 72 2.15 3.69 14.55
C ALA A 72 2.61 2.67 15.60
N ALA A 73 3.28 3.12 16.67
CA ALA A 73 3.67 2.24 17.79
C ALA A 73 2.45 1.67 18.51
N LEU A 74 1.45 2.51 18.83
CA LEU A 74 0.20 2.10 19.45
C LEU A 74 -0.54 1.06 18.61
N TYR A 75 -0.62 1.23 17.29
CA TYR A 75 -1.30 0.28 16.41
C TYR A 75 -0.57 -1.05 16.28
N ARG A 76 0.78 -1.06 16.29
CA ARG A 76 1.56 -2.30 16.31
C ARG A 76 1.38 -3.08 17.61
N GLU A 77 1.28 -2.38 18.74
CA GLU A 77 1.09 -3.01 20.06
C GLU A 77 -0.36 -3.47 20.28
N LYS A 78 -1.32 -2.61 19.90
CA LYS A 78 -2.75 -2.76 20.16
C LYS A 78 -3.53 -2.83 18.85
N ALA A 79 -3.12 -3.75 17.97
CA ALA A 79 -3.82 -4.07 16.72
C ALA A 79 -5.26 -4.55 16.97
N LEU A 80 -5.97 -5.02 15.94
CA LEU A 80 -7.42 -5.26 16.02
C LEU A 80 -7.90 -6.21 17.13
N LEU A 81 -7.04 -7.10 17.62
CA LEU A 81 -7.42 -8.09 18.65
C LEU A 81 -7.39 -7.54 20.08
N HIS A 82 -6.92 -6.31 20.31
CA HIS A 82 -6.90 -5.69 21.63
C HIS A 82 -8.27 -5.04 21.96
N PRO A 83 -8.81 -5.14 23.20
CA PRO A 83 -10.09 -4.52 23.57
C PRO A 83 -10.18 -3.01 23.34
N GLU A 84 -9.06 -2.30 23.49
CA GLU A 84 -8.94 -0.86 23.28
C GLU A 84 -8.65 -0.46 21.81
N SER A 85 -8.58 -1.42 20.88
CA SER A 85 -8.10 -1.19 19.52
C SER A 85 -9.02 -0.33 18.67
N ALA A 86 -10.32 -0.31 18.95
CA ALA A 86 -11.31 0.32 18.07
C ALA A 86 -10.99 1.79 17.76
N ALA A 87 -10.67 2.59 18.79
CA ALA A 87 -10.31 4.00 18.61
C ALA A 87 -8.95 4.18 17.91
N ILE A 88 -7.99 3.30 18.19
CA ILE A 88 -6.65 3.32 17.58
C ILE A 88 -6.77 3.00 16.08
N PHE A 89 -7.55 1.96 15.74
CA PHE A 89 -7.79 1.52 14.38
C PHE A 89 -8.44 2.61 13.54
N VAL A 90 -9.49 3.26 14.06
CA VAL A 90 -10.15 4.38 13.36
C VAL A 90 -9.13 5.47 13.00
N ARG A 91 -8.29 5.89 13.96
CA ARG A 91 -7.26 6.92 13.73
C ARG A 91 -6.25 6.52 12.66
N VAL A 92 -5.83 5.25 12.63
CA VAL A 92 -4.88 4.74 11.63
C VAL A 92 -5.51 4.68 10.24
N VAL A 93 -6.77 4.26 10.14
CA VAL A 93 -7.51 4.29 8.86
C VAL A 93 -7.67 5.73 8.38
N GLU A 94 -8.04 6.67 9.27
CA GLU A 94 -8.13 8.10 8.96
C GLU A 94 -6.81 8.66 8.43
N ALA A 95 -5.68 8.28 9.04
CA ALA A 95 -4.34 8.66 8.56
C ALA A 95 -3.99 8.05 7.18
N SER A 96 -4.50 6.86 6.88
CA SER A 96 -4.24 6.14 5.62
C SER A 96 -5.09 6.65 4.45
N ILE A 97 -6.29 7.18 4.70
CA ILE A 97 -7.23 7.62 3.65
C ILE A 97 -6.64 8.71 2.72
N PRO A 98 -6.00 9.78 3.22
CA PRO A 98 -5.37 10.79 2.35
C PRO A 98 -4.31 10.20 1.42
N VAL A 99 -3.52 9.25 1.93
CA VAL A 99 -2.49 8.55 1.15
C VAL A 99 -3.13 7.66 0.08
N ALA A 100 -4.19 6.93 0.42
CA ALA A 100 -4.94 6.13 -0.55
C ALA A 100 -5.52 7.01 -1.67
N LYS A 101 -6.09 8.16 -1.33
CA LYS A 101 -6.60 9.13 -2.32
C LYS A 101 -5.50 9.68 -3.21
N ARG A 102 -4.34 10.03 -2.63
CA ARG A 102 -3.18 10.53 -3.38
C ARG A 102 -2.67 9.51 -4.40
N LEU A 103 -2.61 8.24 -4.01
CA LEU A 103 -2.10 7.16 -4.86
C LEU A 103 -3.18 6.51 -5.75
N GLY A 104 -4.44 6.94 -5.63
CA GLY A 104 -5.57 6.35 -6.39
C GLY A 104 -5.90 4.90 -5.98
N VAL A 105 -5.62 4.54 -4.73
CA VAL A 105 -5.75 3.16 -4.22
C VAL A 105 -7.18 2.88 -3.78
N PRO A 106 -7.85 1.85 -4.33
CA PRO A 106 -9.25 1.55 -4.04
C PRO A 106 -9.46 0.73 -2.76
N SER A 107 -8.42 0.14 -2.19
CA SER A 107 -8.55 -0.80 -1.07
C SER A 107 -7.39 -0.71 -0.10
N LEU A 108 -7.69 -0.74 1.19
CA LEU A 108 -6.70 -0.79 2.27
C LEU A 108 -6.66 -2.20 2.87
N ILE A 109 -5.46 -2.70 3.13
CA ILE A 109 -5.22 -3.96 3.81
C ILE A 109 -5.21 -3.69 5.30
N VAL A 110 -6.00 -4.45 6.05
CA VAL A 110 -6.03 -4.39 7.51
C VAL A 110 -5.54 -5.73 8.04
N THR A 111 -4.49 -5.69 8.85
CA THR A 111 -3.98 -6.87 9.55
C THR A 111 -4.47 -6.86 10.99
N THR A 112 -4.62 -8.04 11.59
CA THR A 112 -5.19 -8.16 12.94
C THR A 112 -4.18 -8.03 14.08
N GLY A 113 -2.89 -8.02 13.77
CA GLY A 113 -1.82 -8.31 14.72
C GLY A 113 -1.50 -9.80 14.72
#